data_AF-R4RZS3-F1
#
_entry.id   AF-R4RZS3-F1
#
_cell.length_a   1.000
_cell.length_b   1.000
_cell.length_c   1.000
_cell.angle_alpha   90.00
_cell.angle_beta   90.00
_cell.angle_gamma   90.00
#
_symmetry.space_group_name_H-M   'P 1'
#
loop_
_entity.id
_entity.type
_entity.pdbx_description
1 polymer ?
#
loop_
_entity_poly.entity_id
_entity_poly.type
_entity_poly.pdbx_seq_one_letter_code
_entity_poly.pdbx_strand_id
1 'polypeptide(L)'
;ATHHDTGRCFMTSQNHGFCVDALRLPADWDVLFTNTNDNSNEGVSHKYLPYFSVQFHPEHTAGPQDLECLFDVFLESVKDEIDGRPRVSIKDRITQKLTYRPSIPVTTDRPKKVLILGSGGLSIGQAGEFDYSGSQAIKALKEEAIQTLLINPNIATVQTSKGMADKVYFLPITPEYVEQVIRLERPDGVLL
;
A
#
# COMPACT_ATOMS: atom_id res chain seq x y z
N ALA A 1 -11.84 3.39 0.64
CA ALA A 1 -12.37 3.63 -0.71
C ALA A 1 -11.24 3.81 -1.73
N THR A 2 -11.30 3.14 -2.88
CA THR A 2 -10.35 3.29 -4.00
C THR A 2 -10.89 4.26 -5.02
N HIS A 3 -10.12 5.29 -5.36
CA HIS A 3 -10.46 6.26 -6.40
C HIS A 3 -10.16 5.70 -7.79
N HIS A 4 -11.14 5.74 -8.69
CA HIS A 4 -11.09 5.01 -9.96
C HIS A 4 -9.96 5.50 -10.90
N ASP A 5 -9.78 6.81 -11.05
CA ASP A 5 -8.83 7.34 -12.05
C ASP A 5 -7.37 7.35 -11.57
N THR A 6 -7.15 7.40 -10.26
CA THR A 6 -5.78 7.42 -9.69
C THR A 6 -5.32 6.06 -9.18
N GLY A 7 -6.24 5.11 -8.98
CA GLY A 7 -5.97 3.82 -8.35
C GLY A 7 -5.58 3.90 -6.87
N ARG A 8 -5.62 5.10 -6.25
CA ARG A 8 -5.26 5.27 -4.85
C ARG A 8 -6.37 4.79 -3.94
N CYS A 9 -5.99 4.04 -2.90
CA CYS A 9 -6.85 3.63 -1.82
C CYS A 9 -6.72 4.60 -0.65
N PHE A 10 -7.85 4.99 -0.07
CA PHE A 10 -7.96 5.90 1.07
C PHE A 10 -8.76 5.22 2.18
N MET A 11 -8.37 5.47 3.43
CA MET A 11 -9.17 5.03 4.57
C MET A 11 -10.32 6.03 4.78
N THR A 12 -11.50 5.53 5.11
CA THR A 12 -12.72 6.35 5.18
C THR A 12 -13.61 5.92 6.35
N SER A 13 -14.28 6.87 7.01
CA SER A 13 -15.36 6.57 7.94
C SER A 13 -16.70 6.51 7.22
N GLN A 14 -17.53 5.54 7.58
CA GLN A 14 -18.80 5.24 6.91
C GLN A 14 -19.85 4.82 7.95
N ASN A 15 -21.10 5.19 7.70
CA ASN A 15 -22.24 4.73 8.48
C ASN A 15 -23.53 4.73 7.64
N HIS A 16 -23.63 3.78 6.71
CA HIS A 16 -24.79 3.61 5.84
C HIS A 16 -25.14 2.12 5.69
N GLY A 17 -26.41 1.81 5.41
CA GLY A 17 -26.91 0.44 5.20
C GLY A 17 -27.44 0.18 3.78
N PHE A 18 -27.34 1.19 2.90
CA PHE A 18 -27.75 1.13 1.50
C PHE A 18 -26.60 1.66 0.63
N CYS A 19 -26.54 1.26 -0.63
CA CYS A 19 -25.57 1.76 -1.59
C CYS A 19 -26.21 1.99 -2.96
N VAL A 20 -25.54 2.80 -3.78
CA VAL A 20 -25.93 3.04 -5.18
C VAL A 20 -25.49 1.86 -6.05
N ASP A 21 -26.38 1.37 -6.91
CA ASP A 21 -26.04 0.34 -7.90
C ASP A 21 -25.21 0.94 -9.05
N ALA A 22 -23.89 0.70 -8.99
CA ALA A 22 -22.92 1.19 -9.98
C ALA A 22 -23.20 0.68 -11.41
N LEU A 23 -23.88 -0.46 -11.58
CA LEU A 23 -24.17 -1.04 -12.89
C LEU A 23 -25.37 -0.38 -13.59
N ARG A 24 -26.13 0.44 -12.85
CA ARG A 24 -27.36 1.09 -13.34
C ARG A 24 -27.26 2.62 -13.35
N LEU A 25 -26.04 3.16 -13.31
CA LEU A 25 -25.84 4.60 -13.43
C LEU A 25 -26.27 5.10 -14.83
N PRO A 26 -26.90 6.28 -14.93
CA PRO A 26 -27.17 6.90 -16.22
C PRO A 26 -25.89 7.19 -17.00
N ALA A 27 -25.99 7.31 -18.32
CA ALA A 27 -24.83 7.46 -19.21
C ALA A 27 -23.94 8.67 -18.90
N ASP A 28 -24.48 9.71 -18.25
CA ASP A 28 -23.77 10.94 -17.90
C ASP A 28 -23.08 10.90 -16.53
N TRP A 29 -23.13 9.76 -15.83
CA TRP A 29 -22.51 9.54 -14.54
C TRP A 29 -21.42 8.48 -14.60
N ASP A 30 -20.34 8.72 -13.85
CA ASP A 30 -19.25 7.79 -13.65
C ASP A 30 -19.13 7.41 -12.17
N VAL A 31 -18.68 6.18 -11.92
CA VAL A 31 -18.20 5.77 -10.59
C VAL A 31 -16.94 6.55 -10.25
N LEU A 32 -16.91 7.15 -9.07
CA LEU A 32 -15.78 7.94 -8.59
C LEU A 32 -14.91 7.14 -7.60
N PHE A 33 -15.56 6.44 -6.67
CA PHE A 33 -14.91 5.59 -5.68
C PHE A 33 -15.60 4.23 -5.59
N THR A 34 -14.81 3.21 -5.24
CA THR A 34 -15.29 1.84 -4.98
C THR A 34 -14.73 1.32 -3.67
N ASN A 35 -15.52 0.56 -2.92
CA ASN A 35 -15.07 -0.08 -1.70
C ASN A 35 -14.11 -1.23 -2.04
N THR A 36 -12.92 -1.25 -1.44
CA THR A 36 -11.90 -2.26 -1.75
C THR A 36 -12.24 -3.65 -1.18
N ASN A 37 -13.12 -3.72 -0.18
CA ASN A 37 -13.47 -4.97 0.49
C ASN A 37 -14.63 -5.70 -0.19
N ASP A 38 -15.67 -4.97 -0.60
CA ASP A 38 -16.93 -5.56 -1.11
C ASP A 38 -17.34 -5.09 -2.51
N ASN A 39 -16.58 -4.19 -3.14
CA ASN A 39 -16.83 -3.59 -4.45
C ASN A 39 -18.10 -2.74 -4.56
N SER A 40 -18.70 -2.33 -3.44
CA SER A 40 -19.83 -1.40 -3.44
C SER A 40 -19.42 0.00 -3.92
N ASN A 41 -20.40 0.77 -4.43
CA ASN A 41 -20.18 2.15 -4.85
C ASN A 41 -19.90 3.04 -3.64
N GLU A 42 -18.83 3.82 -3.71
CA GLU A 42 -18.41 4.75 -2.65
C GLU A 42 -18.46 6.22 -3.07
N GLY A 43 -18.93 6.47 -4.29
CA GLY A 43 -19.04 7.81 -4.84
C GLY A 43 -19.29 7.81 -6.33
N VAL A 44 -19.85 8.91 -6.81
CA VAL A 44 -20.22 9.14 -8.20
C VAL A 44 -19.88 10.57 -8.61
N SER A 45 -19.62 10.77 -9.90
CA SER A 45 -19.43 12.11 -10.47
C SER A 45 -20.13 12.23 -11.81
N HIS A 46 -20.60 13.42 -12.13
CA HIS A 46 -21.20 13.71 -13.42
C HIS A 46 -20.11 14.05 -14.44
N LYS A 47 -20.25 13.58 -15.69
CA LYS A 47 -19.25 13.77 -16.75
C LYS A 47 -19.01 15.24 -17.11
N TYR A 48 -20.09 16.02 -17.21
CA TYR A 48 -20.05 17.41 -17.68
C TYR A 48 -20.39 18.46 -16.62
N LEU A 49 -21.16 18.12 -15.59
CA LEU A 49 -21.64 19.05 -14.56
C LEU A 49 -20.77 18.98 -13.31
N PRO A 50 -20.73 20.01 -12.43
CA PRO A 50 -19.83 20.05 -11.29
C PRO A 50 -20.45 19.28 -10.12
N TYR A 51 -21.02 18.11 -10.41
CA TYR A 51 -21.73 17.28 -9.45
C TYR A 51 -20.87 16.08 -9.12
N PHE A 52 -20.66 15.89 -7.83
CA PHE A 52 -20.06 14.69 -7.30
C PHE A 52 -20.68 14.39 -5.94
N SER A 53 -20.60 13.13 -5.53
CA SER A 53 -21.01 12.68 -4.22
C SER A 53 -20.11 11.54 -3.77
N VAL A 54 -19.99 11.39 -2.46
CA VAL A 54 -19.27 10.29 -1.81
C VAL A 54 -20.20 9.62 -0.81
N GLN A 55 -20.02 8.33 -0.62
CA GLN A 55 -20.84 7.52 0.27
C GLN A 55 -20.32 7.55 1.72
N PHE A 56 -19.02 7.86 1.88
CA PHE A 56 -18.33 8.03 3.16
C PHE A 56 -18.39 9.47 3.68
N HIS A 57 -17.88 9.66 4.90
CA HIS A 57 -17.87 10.93 5.63
C HIS A 57 -16.48 11.61 5.55
N PRO A 58 -16.24 12.53 4.59
CA PRO A 58 -14.95 13.21 4.46
C PRO A 58 -14.68 14.22 5.59
N GLU A 59 -15.66 14.52 6.44
CA GLU A 59 -15.53 15.35 7.66
C GLU A 59 -14.96 14.59 8.87
N HIS A 60 -14.81 13.25 8.75
CA HIS A 60 -14.00 12.37 9.61
C HIS A 60 -14.13 12.57 11.14
N THR A 61 -15.29 12.99 11.63
CA THR A 61 -15.53 13.21 13.06
C THR A 61 -16.39 12.07 13.64
N ALA A 62 -15.90 10.85 13.90
CA ALA A 62 -14.53 10.31 13.95
C ALA A 62 -14.08 9.59 12.66
N GLY A 63 -12.76 9.46 12.45
CA GLY A 63 -12.19 8.81 11.26
C GLY A 63 -10.85 9.40 10.79
N PRO A 64 -10.27 8.87 9.70
CA PRO A 64 -9.07 9.41 9.07
C PRO A 64 -9.36 10.66 8.23
N GLN A 65 -8.40 11.58 8.15
CA GLN A 65 -8.51 12.88 7.47
C GLN A 65 -8.15 12.83 5.97
N ASP A 66 -7.93 11.63 5.43
CA ASP A 66 -7.35 11.37 4.11
C ASP A 66 -8.06 12.08 2.94
N LEU A 67 -9.36 12.39 3.08
CA LEU A 67 -10.22 12.95 2.03
C LEU A 67 -10.89 14.27 2.40
N GLU A 68 -10.39 15.01 3.40
CA GLU A 68 -10.81 16.38 3.70
C GLU A 68 -10.71 17.31 2.48
N CYS A 69 -9.72 17.07 1.62
CA CYS A 69 -9.48 17.88 0.42
C CYS A 69 -10.68 17.91 -0.55
N LEU A 70 -11.66 17.02 -0.42
CA LEU A 70 -12.90 17.08 -1.18
C LEU A 70 -13.73 18.33 -0.86
N PHE A 71 -13.63 18.87 0.36
CA PHE A 71 -14.21 20.17 0.69
C PHE A 71 -13.54 21.31 -0.07
N ASP A 72 -12.22 21.29 -0.22
CA ASP A 72 -11.49 22.27 -1.03
C ASP A 72 -11.92 22.20 -2.50
N VAL A 73 -12.04 20.98 -3.06
CA VAL A 73 -12.54 20.76 -4.42
C VAL A 73 -13.93 21.37 -4.60
N PHE A 74 -14.84 21.15 -3.64
CA PHE A 74 -16.17 21.75 -3.68
C PHE A 74 -16.11 23.28 -3.64
N LEU A 75 -15.38 23.87 -2.68
CA LEU A 75 -15.27 25.32 -2.53
C LEU A 75 -14.60 25.99 -3.74
N GLU A 76 -13.55 25.40 -4.29
CA GLU A 76 -12.89 25.87 -5.51
C GLU A 76 -13.85 25.83 -6.71
N SER A 77 -14.65 24.77 -6.84
CA SER A 77 -15.61 24.64 -7.95
C SER A 77 -16.72 25.69 -7.87
N VAL A 78 -17.20 26.02 -6.67
CA VAL A 78 -18.17 27.11 -6.45
C VAL A 78 -17.55 28.47 -6.79
N LYS A 79 -16.31 28.72 -6.36
CA LYS A 79 -15.61 29.99 -6.65
C LYS A 79 -15.39 30.18 -8.14
N ASP A 80 -14.96 29.15 -8.86
CA ASP A 80 -14.71 29.24 -10.30
C ASP A 80 -16.01 29.54 -11.09
N GLU A 81 -17.16 28.98 -10.66
CA GLU A 81 -18.46 29.28 -11.24
C GLU A 81 -18.87 30.75 -11.00
N ILE A 82 -18.69 31.25 -9.77
CA ILE A 82 -18.99 32.66 -9.41
C ILE A 82 -18.11 33.63 -10.20
N ASP A 83 -16.83 33.30 -10.36
CA ASP A 83 -15.85 34.14 -11.05
C ASP A 83 -15.93 34.03 -12.59
N GLY A 84 -16.80 33.19 -13.13
CA GLY A 84 -16.93 32.95 -14.58
C GLY A 84 -15.68 32.35 -15.21
N ARG A 85 -14.90 31.58 -14.44
CA ARG A 85 -13.65 30.97 -14.93
C ARG A 85 -13.93 29.78 -15.84
N PRO A 86 -12.96 29.41 -16.71
CA PRO A 86 -13.09 28.23 -17.55
C PRO A 86 -13.38 26.97 -16.73
N ARG A 87 -14.40 26.22 -17.15
CA ARG A 87 -14.87 25.05 -16.43
C ARG A 87 -13.87 23.89 -16.55
N VAL A 88 -13.24 23.53 -15.44
CA VAL A 88 -12.55 22.25 -15.26
C VAL A 88 -13.57 21.21 -14.80
N SER A 89 -13.54 20.00 -15.36
CA SER A 89 -14.42 18.92 -14.89
C SER A 89 -14.16 18.63 -13.41
N ILE A 90 -15.23 18.38 -12.64
CA ILE A 90 -15.10 18.04 -11.22
C ILE A 90 -14.27 16.77 -11.03
N LYS A 91 -14.42 15.81 -11.95
CA LYS A 91 -13.66 14.56 -11.99
C LYS A 91 -12.16 14.82 -12.20
N ASP A 92 -11.82 15.73 -13.11
CA ASP A 92 -10.42 16.12 -13.34
C ASP A 92 -9.82 16.84 -12.12
N ARG A 93 -10.58 17.73 -11.47
CA ARG A 93 -10.12 18.44 -10.26
C ARG A 93 -9.84 17.46 -9.12
N ILE A 94 -10.76 16.52 -8.87
CA ILE A 94 -10.57 15.47 -7.86
C ILE A 94 -9.37 14.60 -8.22
N THR A 95 -9.27 14.15 -9.48
CA THR A 95 -8.14 13.35 -9.96
C THR A 95 -6.81 14.06 -9.76
N GLN A 96 -6.72 15.35 -10.08
CA GLN A 96 -5.51 16.15 -9.87
C GLN A 96 -5.15 16.27 -8.39
N LYS A 97 -6.12 16.58 -7.52
CA LYS A 97 -5.89 16.67 -6.06
C LYS A 97 -5.48 15.34 -5.45
N LEU A 98 -6.04 14.24 -5.95
CA LEU A 98 -5.73 12.90 -5.45
C LEU A 98 -4.52 12.27 -6.14
N THR A 99 -3.99 12.82 -7.23
CA THR A 99 -2.81 12.23 -7.89
C THR A 99 -1.58 12.33 -6.98
N TYR A 100 -0.93 11.19 -6.76
CA TYR A 100 0.35 11.12 -6.08
C TYR A 100 1.43 10.67 -7.07
N ARG A 101 2.52 11.42 -7.14
CA ARG A 101 3.71 11.02 -7.90
C ARG A 101 4.85 10.85 -6.90
N PRO A 102 5.37 9.62 -6.71
CA PRO A 102 6.50 9.42 -5.82
C PRO A 102 7.72 10.16 -6.39
N SER A 103 8.56 10.71 -5.50
CA SER A 103 9.81 11.38 -5.89
C SER A 103 10.80 10.43 -6.55
N ILE A 104 10.72 9.14 -6.23
CA ILE A 104 11.51 8.07 -6.81
C ILE A 104 10.55 7.09 -7.49
N PRO A 105 10.72 6.77 -8.78
CA PRO A 105 9.90 5.77 -9.45
C PRO A 105 9.95 4.42 -8.69
N VAL A 106 8.79 3.85 -8.43
CA VAL A 106 8.70 2.51 -7.83
C VAL A 106 9.10 1.49 -8.89
N THR A 107 10.17 0.73 -8.62
CA THR A 107 10.63 -0.33 -9.51
C THR A 107 9.71 -1.55 -9.41
N THR A 108 9.26 -2.08 -10.54
CA THR A 108 8.43 -3.29 -10.59
C THR A 108 9.24 -4.58 -10.72
N ASP A 109 10.55 -4.48 -10.91
CA ASP A 109 11.44 -5.63 -11.01
C ASP A 109 11.53 -6.34 -9.66
N ARG A 110 11.15 -7.61 -9.65
CA ARG A 110 11.18 -8.46 -8.46
C ARG A 110 12.54 -9.16 -8.35
N PRO A 111 13.18 -9.19 -7.17
CA PRO A 111 14.39 -9.96 -6.97
C PRO A 111 14.10 -11.45 -7.11
N LYS A 112 15.04 -12.23 -7.64
CA LYS A 112 14.90 -13.70 -7.74
C LYS A 112 15.43 -14.38 -6.50
N LYS A 113 16.42 -13.75 -5.85
CA LYS A 113 17.07 -14.26 -4.64
C LYS A 113 17.28 -13.13 -3.64
N VAL A 114 16.80 -13.31 -2.41
CA VAL A 114 16.91 -12.34 -1.32
C VAL A 114 17.66 -12.95 -0.14
N LEU A 115 18.64 -12.21 0.36
CA LEU A 115 19.34 -12.49 1.60
C LEU A 115 18.66 -11.77 2.77
N ILE A 116 18.41 -12.50 3.85
CA ILE A 116 17.74 -12.02 5.05
C ILE A 116 18.72 -12.17 6.20
N LEU A 117 18.97 -11.08 6.91
CA LEU A 117 19.77 -11.10 8.14
C LEU A 117 18.83 -11.36 9.32
N GLY A 118 19.14 -12.40 10.10
CA GLY A 118 18.38 -12.76 11.28
C GLY A 118 18.65 -11.85 12.48
N SER A 119 18.10 -12.24 13.62
CA SER A 119 18.21 -11.50 14.89
C SER A 119 19.62 -11.44 15.49
N GLY A 120 20.52 -12.33 15.06
CA GLY A 120 21.87 -12.43 15.61
C GLY A 120 21.89 -13.21 16.94
N GLY A 121 22.86 -12.88 17.80
CA GLY A 121 22.88 -13.42 19.16
C GLY A 121 21.84 -12.75 20.05
N LEU A 122 21.20 -13.52 20.93
CA LEU A 122 20.23 -12.97 21.89
C LEU A 122 20.91 -11.93 22.79
N SER A 123 20.45 -10.69 22.72
CA SER A 123 20.84 -9.60 23.62
C SER A 123 19.71 -9.34 24.62
N ILE A 124 20.04 -8.91 25.85
CA ILE A 124 19.02 -8.53 26.83
C ILE A 124 18.18 -7.37 26.23
N GLY A 125 16.88 -7.60 26.05
CA GLY A 125 15.97 -6.66 25.38
C GLY A 125 15.67 -6.97 23.91
N GLN A 126 16.44 -7.85 23.26
CA GLN A 126 16.07 -8.50 21.99
C GLN A 126 15.48 -9.87 22.28
N ALA A 127 14.15 -9.94 22.37
CA ALA A 127 13.41 -11.20 22.45
C ALA A 127 13.22 -11.84 21.05
N GLY A 128 12.42 -12.91 20.97
CA GLY A 128 12.11 -13.63 19.73
C GLY A 128 11.23 -12.88 18.71
N GLU A 129 11.00 -11.57 18.88
CA GLU A 129 10.21 -10.75 17.95
C GLU A 129 10.87 -10.69 16.57
N PHE A 130 12.20 -10.58 16.52
CA PHE A 130 12.95 -10.55 15.27
C PHE A 130 12.93 -11.91 14.53
N ASP A 131 12.91 -13.02 15.27
CA ASP A 131 12.76 -14.35 14.67
C ASP A 131 11.37 -14.51 14.03
N TYR A 132 10.34 -13.91 14.65
CA TYR A 132 8.98 -13.90 14.09
C TYR A 132 8.88 -13.02 12.84
N SER A 133 9.35 -11.77 12.92
CA SER A 133 9.33 -10.83 11.79
C SER A 133 10.11 -11.36 10.59
N GLY A 134 11.31 -11.92 10.82
CA GLY A 134 12.10 -12.54 9.76
C GLY A 134 11.43 -13.78 9.14
N SER A 135 10.69 -14.56 9.95
CA SER A 135 9.90 -15.68 9.42
C SER A 135 8.73 -15.23 8.55
N GLN A 136 8.07 -14.11 8.88
CA GLN A 136 7.04 -13.52 8.03
C GLN A 136 7.62 -12.98 6.71
N ALA A 137 8.81 -12.36 6.75
CA ALA A 137 9.51 -11.93 5.54
C ALA A 137 9.83 -13.12 4.62
N ILE A 138 10.35 -14.22 5.19
CA ILE A 138 10.62 -15.46 4.45
C ILE A 138 9.32 -16.00 3.81
N LYS A 139 8.22 -16.04 4.57
CA LYS A 139 6.93 -16.51 4.07
C LYS A 139 6.43 -15.66 2.90
N ALA A 140 6.44 -14.33 3.03
CA ALA A 140 6.01 -13.42 1.98
C ALA A 140 6.86 -13.56 0.70
N LEU A 141 8.18 -13.69 0.84
CA LEU A 141 9.08 -13.91 -0.29
C LEU A 141 8.79 -15.25 -0.99
N LYS A 142 8.49 -16.31 -0.22
CA LYS A 142 8.12 -17.62 -0.77
C LYS A 142 6.79 -17.61 -1.51
N GLU A 143 5.78 -16.90 -1.00
CA GLU A 143 4.48 -16.72 -1.68
C GLU A 143 4.66 -16.05 -3.05
N GLU A 144 5.67 -15.20 -3.20
CA GLU A 144 6.05 -14.55 -4.46
C GLU A 144 7.11 -15.33 -5.28
N ALA A 145 7.39 -16.59 -4.93
CA ALA A 145 8.36 -17.47 -5.57
C ALA A 145 9.80 -16.92 -5.62
N ILE A 146 10.19 -16.13 -4.60
CA ILE A 146 11.54 -15.57 -4.44
C ILE A 146 12.38 -16.50 -3.58
N GLN A 147 13.59 -16.83 -4.04
CA GLN A 147 14.51 -17.68 -3.28
C GLN A 147 15.02 -16.95 -2.04
N THR A 148 14.95 -17.62 -0.89
CA THR A 148 15.26 -17.07 0.43
C THR A 148 16.56 -17.65 1.00
N LEU A 149 17.48 -16.77 1.35
CA LEU A 149 18.71 -17.10 2.08
C LEU A 149 18.65 -16.45 3.45
N LEU A 150 18.91 -17.20 4.51
CA LEU A 150 18.92 -16.69 5.88
C LEU A 150 20.32 -16.80 6.47
N ILE A 151 20.83 -15.73 7.08
CA ILE A 151 21.97 -15.80 8.00
C ILE A 151 21.43 -15.58 9.41
N ASN A 152 21.52 -16.59 10.28
CA ASN A 152 21.19 -16.44 11.69
C ASN A 152 22.07 -17.38 12.54
N PRO A 153 22.90 -16.87 13.46
CA PRO A 153 23.74 -17.71 14.31
C PRO A 153 22.94 -18.43 15.41
N ASN A 154 21.71 -17.99 15.72
CA ASN A 154 20.88 -18.59 16.75
C ASN A 154 20.20 -19.86 16.23
N ILE A 155 20.74 -21.01 16.61
CA ILE A 155 20.23 -22.35 16.23
C ILE A 155 18.90 -22.71 16.89
N ALA A 156 18.49 -21.99 17.95
CA ALA A 156 17.34 -22.34 18.79
C ALA A 156 16.11 -21.50 18.42
N THR A 157 15.85 -21.30 17.13
CA THR A 157 14.75 -20.45 16.63
C THR A 157 13.89 -21.18 15.60
N VAL A 158 12.61 -20.84 15.55
CA VAL A 158 11.71 -21.34 14.49
C VAL A 158 12.16 -20.82 13.12
N GLN A 159 12.77 -19.64 13.07
CA GLN A 159 13.29 -19.03 11.85
C GLN A 159 14.33 -19.91 11.13
N THR A 160 15.15 -20.65 11.89
CA THR A 160 16.19 -21.53 11.35
C THR A 160 15.73 -22.98 11.16
N SER A 161 14.46 -23.27 11.38
CA SER A 161 13.89 -24.61 11.20
C SER A 161 13.96 -25.06 9.74
N LYS A 162 14.15 -26.37 9.55
CA LYS A 162 14.23 -26.96 8.21
C LYS A 162 12.98 -26.64 7.39
N GLY A 163 13.18 -26.08 6.20
CA GLY A 163 12.10 -25.71 5.29
C GLY A 163 11.55 -24.30 5.49
N MET A 164 11.96 -23.56 6.53
CA MET A 164 11.58 -22.16 6.70
C MET A 164 12.16 -21.31 5.57
N ALA A 165 13.49 -21.14 5.51
CA ALA A 165 14.19 -20.57 4.35
C ALA A 165 14.67 -21.67 3.39
N ASP A 166 15.02 -21.32 2.14
CA ASP A 166 15.56 -22.28 1.17
C ASP A 166 17.00 -22.68 1.51
N LYS A 167 17.77 -21.75 2.08
CA LYS A 167 19.10 -22.03 2.62
C LYS A 167 19.36 -21.21 3.89
N VAL A 168 19.92 -21.86 4.90
CA VAL A 168 20.26 -21.25 6.19
C VAL A 168 21.77 -21.33 6.40
N TYR A 169 22.35 -20.21 6.80
CA TYR A 169 23.74 -20.04 7.18
C TYR A 169 23.80 -19.74 8.68
N PHE A 170 24.35 -20.67 9.44
CA PHE A 170 24.63 -20.49 10.88
C PHE A 170 25.96 -19.76 11.06
N LEU A 171 26.01 -18.50 10.61
CA LEU A 171 27.18 -17.64 10.67
C LEU A 171 26.89 -16.41 11.54
N PRO A 172 27.90 -15.84 12.21
CA PRO A 172 27.76 -14.53 12.84
C PRO A 172 27.32 -13.47 11.83
N ILE A 173 26.46 -12.55 12.26
CA ILE A 173 26.03 -11.41 11.44
C ILE A 173 27.08 -10.30 11.56
N THR A 174 28.24 -10.52 10.96
CA THR A 174 29.29 -9.51 10.81
C THR A 174 29.53 -9.23 9.32
N PRO A 175 30.01 -8.02 8.96
CA PRO A 175 30.25 -7.66 7.56
C PRO A 175 31.09 -8.70 6.81
N GLU A 176 32.10 -9.27 7.45
CA GLU A 176 33.02 -10.22 6.84
C GLU A 176 32.30 -11.51 6.40
N TYR A 177 31.40 -12.05 7.23
CA TYR A 177 30.65 -13.26 6.90
C TYR A 177 29.50 -12.98 5.94
N VAL A 178 28.81 -11.86 6.11
CA VAL A 178 27.73 -11.44 5.21
C VAL A 178 28.28 -11.23 3.79
N GLU A 179 29.43 -10.55 3.64
CA GLU A 179 30.08 -10.37 2.35
C GLU A 179 30.47 -11.70 1.68
N GLN A 180 30.95 -12.69 2.45
CA GLN A 180 31.27 -14.01 1.91
C GLN A 180 30.02 -14.70 1.35
N VAL A 181 28.90 -14.65 2.08
CA VAL A 181 27.62 -15.19 1.61
C VAL A 181 27.15 -14.45 0.37
N ILE A 182 27.23 -13.12 0.34
CA ILE A 182 26.86 -12.31 -0.84
C ILE A 182 27.71 -12.70 -2.06
N ARG A 183 29.03 -12.84 -1.91
CA ARG A 183 29.92 -13.24 -3.02
C ARG A 183 29.61 -14.64 -3.55
N LEU A 184 29.28 -15.57 -2.65
CA LEU A 184 28.96 -16.95 -2.99
C LEU A 184 27.59 -17.08 -3.66
N GLU A 185 26.59 -16.43 -3.08
CA GLU A 185 25.18 -16.62 -3.45
C GLU A 185 24.67 -15.62 -4.47
N ARG A 186 25.28 -14.44 -4.56
CA ARG A 186 24.88 -13.33 -5.43
C ARG A 186 23.38 -13.01 -5.34
N PRO A 187 22.86 -12.65 -4.15
CA PRO A 187 21.47 -12.22 -4.01
C PRO A 187 21.21 -10.91 -4.76
N ASP A 188 19.99 -10.73 -5.25
CA ASP A 188 19.55 -9.51 -5.93
C ASP A 188 19.06 -8.44 -4.93
N GLY A 189 18.73 -8.85 -3.70
CA GLY A 189 18.27 -7.98 -2.63
C GLY A 189 18.69 -8.45 -1.24
N VAL A 190 18.71 -7.52 -0.28
CA VAL A 190 19.03 -7.78 1.11
C VAL A 190 17.96 -7.16 2.00
N LEU A 191 17.45 -7.92 2.98
CA LEU A 191 16.61 -7.44 4.07
C LEU A 191 17.44 -7.45 5.36
N LEU A 192 17.48 -6.29 6.01
CA LEU A 192 18.28 -5.99 7.21
C LEU A 192 17.40 -5.95 8.46
#